data_AF-A0AAN6XJ86-F1
#
_entry.id   AF-A0AAN6XJ86-F1
#
_cell.length_a   1.000
_cell.length_b   1.000
_cell.length_c   1.000
_cell.angle_alpha   90.00
_cell.angle_beta   90.00
_cell.angle_gamma   90.00
#
_symmetry.space_group_name_H-M   'P 1'
#
loop_
_entity.id
_entity.type
_entity.pdbx_description
1 polymer ?
#
loop_
_entity_poly.entity_id
_entity_poly.type
_entity_poly.pdbx_seq_one_letter_code
_entity_poly.pdbx_strand_id
1 'polypeptide(L)'
;MKLTEINYREVERALKTPNQTEFNTSFHSAEEAPDLTRPSEAPVSFKRWLPVILSLRNTTSSAPPVQTITLSKSQARLLLKTAEGSIQTGTLNRMYAEDIAEEITPLLQSQLVFPPEGLFLRLAACSPKDGAHLTRGKIAMNTVQEIILRIVTSVRARNALHNSLEAGEETFDLFFLPFDERMSSDQEYRVFCPPGGRRITAVSQYQWHKGWRYGDRHIDLRKEKANTILSGIAAVHKCILEDLDEEDELDKLLLQQGFSFDVFFDAGTEACELVELNGFGVRSSCGSCLFQWVKDREQLYGGTNELEFRVAI
;
A
#
# COMPACT_ATOMS: atom_id res chain seq x y z
N MET A 1 -2.60 -14.51 -21.37
CA MET A 1 -3.16 -13.68 -20.28
C MET A 1 -4.63 -13.59 -20.55
N LYS A 2 -5.43 -13.97 -19.57
CA LYS A 2 -6.87 -13.91 -19.60
C LYS A 2 -7.31 -12.58 -19.00
N LEU A 3 -7.90 -11.70 -19.80
CA LEU A 3 -8.60 -10.52 -19.31
C LEU A 3 -10.01 -10.93 -18.87
N THR A 4 -10.28 -10.84 -17.58
CA THR A 4 -11.57 -11.18 -16.97
C THR A 4 -12.30 -9.90 -16.58
N GLU A 5 -13.44 -9.65 -17.22
CA GLU A 5 -14.29 -8.50 -16.97
C GLU A 5 -15.35 -8.87 -15.93
N ILE A 6 -15.24 -8.31 -14.73
CA ILE A 6 -16.22 -8.44 -13.65
C ILE A 6 -17.33 -7.42 -13.89
N ASN A 7 -18.58 -7.89 -13.87
CA ASN A 7 -19.73 -7.01 -14.01
C ASN A 7 -19.80 -6.04 -12.82
N TYR A 8 -19.73 -4.74 -13.08
CA TYR A 8 -19.71 -3.73 -12.03
C TYR A 8 -20.96 -3.79 -11.13
N ARG A 9 -22.10 -4.29 -11.62
CA ARG A 9 -23.29 -4.51 -10.77
C ARG A 9 -23.07 -5.53 -9.66
N GLU A 10 -22.17 -6.50 -9.85
CA GLU A 10 -21.81 -7.46 -8.81
C GLU A 10 -20.98 -6.79 -7.72
N VAL A 11 -20.05 -5.91 -8.12
CA VAL A 11 -19.29 -5.05 -7.21
C VAL A 11 -20.23 -4.14 -6.42
N GLU A 12 -21.16 -3.45 -7.09
CA GLU A 12 -22.16 -2.59 -6.42
C GLU A 12 -23.02 -3.36 -5.41
N ARG A 13 -23.37 -4.61 -5.72
CA ARG A 13 -24.12 -5.48 -4.80
C ARG A 13 -23.27 -5.87 -3.59
N ALA A 14 -22.00 -6.21 -3.80
CA ALA A 14 -21.08 -6.53 -2.73
C ALA A 14 -20.88 -5.32 -1.79
N LEU A 15 -20.73 -4.11 -2.32
CA LEU A 15 -20.59 -2.88 -1.52
C LEU A 15 -21.80 -2.58 -0.63
N LYS A 16 -23.00 -2.98 -1.06
CA LYS A 16 -24.24 -2.82 -0.27
C LYS A 16 -24.45 -3.94 0.74
N THR A 17 -23.67 -5.02 0.67
CA THR A 17 -23.79 -6.18 1.54
C THR A 17 -22.89 -5.99 2.76
N PRO A 18 -23.45 -5.92 3.99
CA PRO A 18 -22.64 -5.90 5.20
C PRO A 18 -21.75 -7.15 5.26
N ASN A 19 -20.48 -6.98 5.63
CA ASN A 19 -19.51 -8.07 5.73
C ASN A 19 -19.36 -8.89 4.44
N GLN A 20 -19.40 -8.24 3.27
CA GLN A 20 -19.21 -8.93 1.99
C GLN A 20 -17.91 -9.75 1.97
N THR A 21 -17.98 -10.93 1.35
CA THR A 21 -16.88 -11.89 1.27
C THR A 21 -16.50 -12.23 -0.17
N GLU A 22 -17.03 -11.51 -1.15
CA GLU A 22 -16.86 -11.81 -2.58
C GLU A 22 -15.61 -11.15 -3.16
N PHE A 23 -15.26 -9.95 -2.72
CA PHE A 23 -14.13 -9.19 -3.24
C PHE A 23 -13.26 -8.67 -2.10
N ASN A 24 -11.99 -8.39 -2.40
CA ASN A 24 -11.05 -7.69 -1.53
C ASN A 24 -10.99 -8.21 -0.09
N THR A 25 -11.05 -9.53 0.04
CA THR A 25 -10.90 -10.23 1.31
C THR A 25 -9.45 -10.19 1.81
N SER A 26 -9.24 -10.34 3.11
CA SER A 26 -7.93 -10.43 3.77
C SER A 26 -8.14 -11.05 5.16
N PHE A 27 -7.05 -11.40 5.86
CA PHE A 27 -7.09 -11.89 7.24
C PHE A 27 -8.00 -13.11 7.47
N HIS A 28 -8.04 -14.06 6.54
CA HIS A 28 -8.78 -15.31 6.75
C HIS A 28 -8.21 -16.08 7.94
N SER A 29 -9.11 -16.72 8.68
CA SER A 29 -8.81 -17.49 9.87
C SER A 29 -8.04 -18.79 9.56
N ALA A 30 -7.48 -19.41 10.60
CA ALA A 30 -6.90 -20.75 10.46
C ALA A 30 -7.97 -21.81 10.16
N GLU A 31 -9.24 -21.56 10.46
CA GLU A 31 -10.33 -22.48 10.11
C GLU A 31 -10.66 -22.41 8.62
N GLU A 32 -10.61 -21.21 8.03
CA GLU A 32 -10.85 -20.99 6.59
C GLU A 32 -9.68 -21.44 5.71
N ALA A 33 -8.46 -21.43 6.24
CA ALA A 33 -7.25 -21.85 5.54
C ALA A 33 -6.27 -22.58 6.49
N PRO A 34 -6.59 -23.81 6.92
CA PRO A 34 -5.81 -24.54 7.94
C PRO A 34 -4.44 -24.99 7.45
N ASP A 35 -4.27 -25.15 6.15
CA ASP A 35 -3.05 -25.59 5.50
C ASP A 35 -2.08 -24.45 5.16
N LEU A 36 -2.44 -23.21 5.51
CA LEU A 36 -1.62 -22.02 5.25
C LEU A 36 -1.26 -21.31 6.55
N THR A 37 -0.01 -20.84 6.61
CA THR A 37 0.50 -20.04 7.72
C THR A 37 0.32 -18.56 7.45
N ARG A 38 0.30 -17.76 8.51
CA ARG A 38 0.37 -16.29 8.38
C ARG A 38 1.78 -15.93 7.89
N PRO A 39 1.92 -15.19 6.77
CA PRO A 39 3.24 -14.77 6.29
C PRO A 39 3.84 -13.70 7.21
N SER A 40 5.16 -13.53 7.12
CA SER A 40 5.86 -12.42 7.76
C SER A 40 5.72 -11.15 6.91
N GLU A 41 5.50 -10.01 7.54
CA GLU A 41 5.50 -8.70 6.85
C GLU A 41 6.92 -8.10 6.78
N ALA A 42 7.92 -8.68 7.47
CA ALA A 42 9.28 -8.14 7.50
C ALA A 42 9.94 -8.07 6.11
N PRO A 43 9.84 -9.10 5.24
CA PRO A 43 10.44 -9.06 3.90
C PRO A 43 9.85 -8.00 2.96
N VAL A 44 8.61 -7.58 3.22
CA VAL A 44 7.89 -6.59 2.40
C VAL A 44 7.94 -5.20 3.01
N SER A 45 8.81 -4.97 4.00
CA SER A 45 8.93 -3.69 4.68
C SER A 45 9.23 -2.56 3.68
N PHE A 46 8.53 -1.43 3.83
CA PHE A 46 8.69 -0.31 2.92
C PHE A 46 10.15 0.18 2.83
N LYS A 47 10.88 0.13 3.95
CA LYS A 47 12.30 0.52 4.03
C LYS A 47 13.20 -0.32 3.12
N ARG A 48 13.00 -1.65 3.07
CA ARG A 48 13.77 -2.57 2.21
C ARG A 48 13.59 -2.25 0.73
N TRP A 49 12.37 -1.87 0.34
CA TRP A 49 11.99 -1.65 -1.06
C TRP A 49 12.05 -0.20 -1.51
N LEU A 50 12.29 0.73 -0.60
CA LEU A 50 12.38 2.15 -0.90
C LEU A 50 13.39 2.49 -2.01
N PRO A 51 14.62 1.90 -2.05
CA PRO A 51 15.54 2.16 -3.16
C PRO A 51 14.97 1.79 -4.53
N VAL A 52 14.35 0.61 -4.66
CA VAL A 52 13.72 0.13 -5.91
C VAL A 52 12.50 0.99 -6.28
N ILE A 53 11.69 1.36 -5.29
CA ILE A 53 10.56 2.28 -5.48
C ILE A 53 11.05 3.60 -6.06
N LEU A 54 12.11 4.18 -5.49
CA LEU A 54 12.66 5.46 -5.96
C LEU A 54 13.32 5.35 -7.33
N SER A 55 14.02 4.25 -7.64
CA SER A 55 14.64 4.07 -8.96
C SER A 55 13.63 3.91 -10.10
N LEU A 56 12.45 3.38 -9.78
CA LEU A 56 11.36 3.18 -10.75
C LEU A 56 10.46 4.41 -10.88
N ARG A 57 10.54 5.38 -9.97
CA ARG A 57 9.79 6.62 -10.09
C ARG A 57 10.41 7.53 -11.12
N ASN A 58 9.60 7.99 -12.05
CA ASN A 58 10.02 8.96 -13.05
C ASN A 58 9.92 10.40 -12.48
N THR A 59 10.58 10.68 -11.36
CA THR A 59 10.49 12.02 -10.73
C THR A 59 11.46 12.99 -11.38
N THR A 60 10.94 14.14 -11.81
CA THR A 60 11.70 15.31 -12.27
C THR A 60 11.94 16.34 -11.16
N SER A 61 11.51 16.07 -9.91
CA SER A 61 11.60 17.03 -8.81
C SER A 61 13.04 17.24 -8.34
N SER A 62 13.38 18.49 -8.02
CA SER A 62 14.69 18.90 -7.49
C SER A 62 14.82 18.72 -5.98
N ALA A 63 13.75 18.32 -5.29
CA ALA A 63 13.74 18.01 -3.87
C ALA A 63 14.40 16.65 -3.57
N PRO A 64 14.93 16.42 -2.34
CA PRO A 64 15.39 15.09 -1.96
C PRO A 64 14.26 14.07 -2.16
N PRO A 65 14.53 12.91 -2.79
CA PRO A 65 13.49 11.97 -3.23
C PRO A 65 12.70 11.36 -2.06
N VAL A 66 13.31 11.32 -0.87
CA VAL A 66 12.68 10.92 0.38
C VAL A 66 13.36 11.62 1.55
N GLN A 67 12.59 11.99 2.56
CA GLN A 67 13.06 12.47 3.86
C GLN A 67 12.58 11.46 4.91
N THR A 68 13.49 10.99 5.76
CA THR A 68 13.17 10.02 6.82
C THR A 68 13.36 10.68 8.17
N ILE A 69 12.32 10.64 9.00
CA ILE A 69 12.40 11.06 10.40
C ILE A 69 12.20 9.85 11.29
N THR A 70 13.20 9.56 12.10
CA THR A 70 13.14 8.46 13.06
C THR A 70 12.65 8.97 14.41
N LEU A 71 11.51 8.48 14.85
CA LEU A 71 10.98 8.73 16.19
C LEU A 71 11.64 7.77 17.19
N SER A 72 11.89 8.29 18.39
CA SER A 72 12.20 7.45 19.55
C SER A 72 10.95 6.73 20.07
N LYS A 73 11.16 5.71 20.90
CA LYS A 73 10.09 4.98 21.60
C LYS A 73 9.18 5.88 22.45
N SER A 74 9.70 6.92 23.10
CA SER A 74 8.86 7.86 23.87
C SER A 74 7.96 8.68 22.95
N GLN A 75 8.51 9.21 21.86
CA GLN A 75 7.76 9.97 20.86
C GLN A 75 6.68 9.13 20.17
N ALA A 76 6.98 7.88 19.81
CA ALA A 76 6.00 6.94 19.27
C ALA A 76 4.87 6.65 20.27
N ARG A 77 5.19 6.46 21.56
CA ARG A 77 4.19 6.30 22.63
C ARG A 77 3.33 7.54 22.83
N LEU A 78 3.91 8.73 22.72
CA LEU A 78 3.17 9.99 22.83
C LEU A 78 2.15 10.12 21.69
N LEU A 79 2.56 9.85 20.45
CA LEU A 79 1.65 9.82 19.30
C LEU A 79 0.53 8.78 19.46
N LEU A 80 0.88 7.57 19.94
CA LEU A 80 -0.08 6.50 20.19
C LEU A 80 -1.14 6.92 21.24
N LYS A 81 -0.71 7.45 22.40
CA LYS A 81 -1.60 7.95 23.45
C LYS A 81 -2.49 9.09 22.97
N THR A 82 -1.93 9.99 22.17
CA THR A 82 -2.68 11.09 21.56
C THR A 82 -3.78 10.54 20.65
N ALA A 83 -3.48 9.49 19.89
CA ALA A 83 -4.41 8.89 18.93
C ALA A 83 -5.67 8.28 19.57
N GLU A 84 -5.58 7.75 20.79
CA GLU A 84 -6.72 7.14 21.50
C GLU A 84 -7.93 8.08 21.63
N GLY A 85 -7.67 9.38 21.88
CA GLY A 85 -8.71 10.41 21.90
C GLY A 85 -8.94 11.07 20.53
N SER A 86 -7.87 11.30 19.77
CA SER A 86 -7.92 12.03 18.50
C SER A 86 -8.69 11.33 17.39
N ILE A 87 -8.64 10.00 17.33
CA ILE A 87 -9.37 9.23 16.31
C ILE A 87 -10.88 9.49 16.40
N GLN A 88 -11.43 9.59 17.61
CA GLN A 88 -12.87 9.77 17.81
C GLN A 88 -13.31 11.19 17.44
N THR A 89 -12.50 12.19 17.76
CA THR A 89 -12.83 13.61 17.56
C THR A 89 -12.43 14.13 16.19
N GLY A 90 -11.54 13.44 15.47
CA GLY A 90 -10.92 13.92 14.24
C GLY A 90 -10.03 15.15 14.44
N THR A 91 -9.62 15.43 15.68
CA THR A 91 -8.82 16.61 16.06
C THR A 91 -7.71 16.23 17.03
N LEU A 92 -6.67 17.07 17.16
CA LEU A 92 -5.62 16.85 18.14
C LEU A 92 -6.20 16.85 19.57
N ASN A 93 -5.92 15.80 20.35
CA ASN A 93 -6.36 15.70 21.73
C ASN A 93 -5.66 16.78 22.57
N ARG A 94 -6.46 17.72 23.10
CA ARG A 94 -5.96 18.87 23.86
C ARG A 94 -5.13 18.49 25.09
N MET A 95 -5.38 17.33 25.67
CA MET A 95 -4.64 16.84 26.84
C MET A 95 -3.15 16.63 26.53
N TYR A 96 -2.80 16.32 25.29
CA TYR A 96 -1.42 16.08 24.86
C TYR A 96 -0.87 17.20 23.95
N ALA A 97 -1.58 18.32 23.82
CA ALA A 97 -1.20 19.36 22.87
C ALA A 97 0.14 20.02 23.21
N GLU A 98 0.41 20.23 24.51
CA GLU A 98 1.68 20.78 25.00
C GLU A 98 2.83 19.80 24.76
N ASP A 99 2.68 18.53 25.19
CA ASP A 99 3.68 17.48 24.96
C ASP A 99 4.03 17.31 23.46
N ILE A 100 3.02 17.34 22.57
CA ILE A 100 3.22 17.26 21.12
C ILE A 100 3.94 18.51 20.57
N ALA A 101 3.64 19.69 21.12
CA ALA A 101 4.31 20.93 20.75
C ALA A 101 5.77 20.98 21.20
N GLU A 102 6.12 20.29 22.29
CA GLU A 102 7.48 20.23 22.84
C GLU A 102 8.32 19.10 22.24
N GLU A 103 7.76 17.89 22.08
CA GLU A 103 8.54 16.70 21.71
C GLU A 103 8.50 16.34 20.22
N ILE A 104 7.38 16.59 19.53
CA ILE A 104 7.16 16.13 18.14
C ILE A 104 7.30 17.29 17.15
N THR A 105 6.67 18.42 17.45
CA THR A 105 6.63 19.56 16.54
C THR A 105 8.02 20.08 16.18
N PRO A 106 8.96 20.29 17.12
CA PRO A 106 10.29 20.81 16.81
C PRO A 106 11.13 19.81 16.01
N LEU A 107 10.97 18.51 16.27
CA LEU A 107 11.62 17.44 15.49
C LEU A 107 11.20 17.52 14.02
N LEU A 108 9.90 17.56 13.75
CA LEU A 108 9.38 17.64 12.38
C LEU A 108 9.75 18.97 11.71
N GLN A 109 9.64 20.09 12.42
CA GLN A 109 9.95 21.43 11.88
C GLN A 109 11.43 21.61 11.53
N SER A 110 12.34 21.03 12.32
CA SER A 110 13.79 21.19 12.09
C SER A 110 14.33 20.28 10.99
N GLN A 111 13.65 19.17 10.68
CA GLN A 111 14.13 18.16 9.73
C GLN A 111 13.37 18.14 8.40
N LEU A 112 12.11 18.58 8.36
CA LEU A 112 11.31 18.56 7.12
C LEU A 112 11.53 19.79 6.25
N VAL A 113 11.79 19.53 4.99
CA VAL A 113 11.70 20.49 3.88
C VAL A 113 10.40 20.24 3.13
N PHE A 114 9.51 21.24 3.09
CA PHE A 114 8.24 21.14 2.37
C PHE A 114 8.41 21.66 0.93
N PRO A 115 8.25 20.81 -0.09
CA PRO A 115 8.23 21.28 -1.47
C PRO A 115 6.86 21.90 -1.81
N PRO A 116 6.75 22.68 -2.91
CA PRO A 116 5.49 23.31 -3.31
C PRO A 116 4.32 22.33 -3.48
N GLU A 117 4.59 21.15 -4.05
CA GLU A 117 3.64 20.05 -4.21
C GLU A 117 3.17 19.45 -2.88
N GLY A 118 3.92 19.69 -1.79
CA GLY A 118 3.69 19.10 -0.48
C GLY A 118 4.28 17.70 -0.33
N LEU A 119 4.01 17.08 0.81
CA LEU A 119 4.55 15.78 1.18
C LEU A 119 3.45 14.71 1.24
N PHE A 120 3.83 13.50 0.87
CA PHE A 120 3.14 12.26 1.16
C PHE A 120 3.84 11.55 2.32
N LEU A 121 3.08 11.16 3.35
CA LEU A 121 3.58 10.46 4.54
C LEU A 121 3.29 8.97 4.46
N ARG A 122 4.28 8.19 4.87
CA ARG A 122 4.14 6.76 5.13
C ARG A 122 4.91 6.35 6.39
N LEU A 123 4.30 5.50 7.20
CA LEU A 123 4.98 4.70 8.23
C LEU A 123 5.44 3.38 7.58
N ALA A 124 6.36 2.66 8.22
CA ALA A 124 6.88 1.38 7.70
C ALA A 124 5.79 0.42 7.20
N ALA A 125 4.71 0.25 7.97
CA ALA A 125 3.62 -0.67 7.66
C ALA A 125 2.43 -0.05 6.89
N CYS A 126 2.29 1.28 6.85
CA CYS A 126 1.10 1.89 6.22
C CYS A 126 1.24 3.39 5.94
N SER A 127 0.43 3.89 5.03
CA SER A 127 0.13 5.32 4.93
C SER A 127 -1.15 5.68 5.71
N PRO A 128 -1.15 6.77 6.50
CA PRO A 128 -2.28 7.19 7.34
C PRO A 128 -3.45 7.84 6.56
N LYS A 129 -3.80 7.29 5.39
CA LYS A 129 -4.78 7.90 4.45
C LYS A 129 -6.19 8.08 5.05
N ASP A 130 -6.53 7.32 6.10
CA ASP A 130 -7.78 7.40 6.86
C ASP A 130 -7.80 8.50 7.93
N GLY A 131 -6.67 9.14 8.22
CA GLY A 131 -6.60 10.26 9.15
C GLY A 131 -7.29 11.52 8.63
N ALA A 132 -7.73 12.37 9.56
CA ALA A 132 -8.40 13.63 9.30
C ALA A 132 -7.53 14.62 8.51
N HIS A 133 -8.21 15.55 7.82
CA HIS A 133 -7.60 16.60 7.01
C HIS A 133 -7.95 17.95 7.63
N LEU A 134 -6.97 18.86 7.76
CA LEU A 134 -7.26 20.25 8.13
C LEU A 134 -8.11 20.94 7.06
N THR A 135 -7.75 20.72 5.79
CA THR A 135 -8.53 21.18 4.63
C THR A 135 -9.17 19.98 3.95
N ARG A 136 -10.50 19.89 3.95
CA ARG A 136 -11.23 18.77 3.38
C ARG A 136 -10.83 18.55 1.92
N GLY A 137 -10.45 17.31 1.58
CA GLY A 137 -10.04 16.92 0.23
C GLY A 137 -8.56 17.19 -0.10
N LYS A 138 -7.83 17.94 0.72
CA LYS A 138 -6.39 18.16 0.53
C LYS A 138 -5.61 16.95 1.02
N ILE A 139 -5.00 16.19 0.11
CA ILE A 139 -4.27 14.96 0.44
C ILE A 139 -2.80 15.26 0.76
N ALA A 140 -2.18 16.17 0.01
CA ALA A 140 -0.80 16.63 0.25
C ALA A 140 -0.67 17.39 1.57
N MET A 141 0.44 17.19 2.28
CA MET A 141 0.76 17.89 3.52
C MET A 141 1.84 18.94 3.28
N ASN A 142 1.52 20.21 3.57
CA ASN A 142 2.43 21.35 3.46
C ASN A 142 2.83 21.92 4.82
N THR A 143 2.29 21.40 5.92
CA THR A 143 2.65 21.84 7.27
C THR A 143 2.83 20.68 8.24
N VAL A 144 3.59 20.92 9.31
CA VAL A 144 3.78 19.96 10.40
C VAL A 144 2.47 19.65 11.13
N GLN A 145 1.57 20.63 11.24
CA GLN A 145 0.25 20.46 11.85
C GLN A 145 -0.62 19.49 11.04
N GLU A 146 -0.56 19.55 9.71
CA GLU A 146 -1.24 18.58 8.84
C GLU A 146 -0.70 17.16 9.05
N ILE A 147 0.63 17.01 9.20
CA ILE A 147 1.29 15.72 9.46
C ILE A 147 0.88 15.15 10.82
N ILE A 148 0.98 15.93 11.88
CA ILE A 148 0.64 15.49 13.24
C ILE A 148 -0.83 15.08 13.30
N LEU A 149 -1.74 15.94 12.79
CA LEU A 149 -3.16 15.63 12.75
C LEU A 149 -3.40 14.31 12.01
N ARG A 150 -2.78 14.14 10.84
CA ARG A 150 -2.93 12.95 10.01
C ARG A 150 -2.52 11.67 10.75
N ILE A 151 -1.40 11.70 11.46
CA ILE A 151 -0.90 10.55 12.24
C ILE A 151 -1.86 10.22 13.38
N VAL A 152 -2.19 11.20 14.24
CA VAL A 152 -2.94 10.94 15.48
C VAL A 152 -4.42 10.66 15.25
N THR A 153 -4.95 10.95 14.06
CA THR A 153 -6.36 10.66 13.73
C THR A 153 -6.52 9.44 12.83
N SER A 154 -5.42 8.76 12.46
CA SER A 154 -5.45 7.55 11.62
C SER A 154 -5.49 6.29 12.49
N VAL A 155 -6.49 5.44 12.26
CA VAL A 155 -6.57 4.10 12.87
C VAL A 155 -5.43 3.23 12.38
N ARG A 156 -5.08 3.34 11.09
CA ARG A 156 -3.95 2.60 10.49
C ARG A 156 -2.63 2.94 11.17
N ALA A 157 -2.30 4.23 11.31
CA ALA A 157 -1.08 4.66 11.98
C ALA A 157 -1.06 4.24 13.45
N ARG A 158 -2.18 4.38 14.15
CA ARG A 158 -2.31 3.94 15.54
C ARG A 158 -1.99 2.45 15.69
N ASN A 159 -2.57 1.60 14.84
CA ASN A 159 -2.32 0.16 14.87
C ASN A 159 -0.88 -0.19 14.49
N ALA A 160 -0.29 0.52 13.52
CA ALA A 160 1.11 0.33 13.14
C ALA A 160 2.05 0.65 14.31
N LEU A 161 1.88 1.81 14.95
CA LEU A 161 2.69 2.21 16.11
C LEU A 161 2.51 1.24 17.29
N HIS A 162 1.27 0.86 17.59
CA HIS A 162 0.98 -0.11 18.65
C HIS A 162 1.68 -1.45 18.40
N ASN A 163 1.54 -2.02 17.20
CA ASN A 163 2.13 -3.31 16.89
C ASN A 163 3.66 -3.29 16.92
N SER A 164 4.29 -2.23 16.41
CA SER A 164 5.75 -2.07 16.47
C SER A 164 6.25 -1.89 17.91
N LEU A 165 5.50 -1.15 18.76
CA LEU A 165 5.83 -1.01 20.18
C LEU A 165 5.72 -2.35 20.94
N GLU A 166 4.67 -3.14 20.68
CA GLU A 166 4.49 -4.48 21.25
C GLU A 166 5.54 -5.48 20.75
N ALA A 167 6.00 -5.33 19.51
CA ALA A 167 7.11 -6.11 18.95
C ALA A 167 8.49 -5.73 19.56
N GLY A 168 8.54 -4.69 20.41
CA GLY A 168 9.76 -4.25 21.07
C GLY A 168 10.66 -3.36 20.21
N GLU A 169 10.13 -2.74 19.16
CA GLU A 169 10.89 -1.76 18.37
C GLU A 169 11.26 -0.54 19.22
N GLU A 170 12.50 -0.05 19.04
CA GLU A 170 13.04 1.10 19.77
C GLU A 170 13.00 2.40 18.94
N THR A 171 12.87 2.27 17.61
CA THR A 171 12.93 3.36 16.65
C THR A 171 11.87 3.20 15.57
N PHE A 172 11.24 4.30 15.16
CA PHE A 172 10.09 4.27 14.24
C PHE A 172 10.30 5.26 13.11
N ASP A 173 10.52 4.76 11.89
CA ASP A 173 10.78 5.59 10.73
C ASP A 173 9.47 6.12 10.11
N LEU A 174 9.41 7.44 9.95
CA LEU A 174 8.44 8.15 9.13
C LEU A 174 9.09 8.54 7.80
N PHE A 175 8.50 8.10 6.70
CA PHE A 175 8.97 8.40 5.35
C PHE A 175 8.10 9.50 4.73
N PHE A 176 8.76 10.55 4.24
CA PHE A 176 8.13 11.67 3.57
C PHE A 176 8.66 11.77 2.14
N LEU A 177 7.77 11.60 1.18
CA LEU A 177 8.09 11.72 -0.25
C LEU A 177 7.42 12.99 -0.79
N PRO A 178 7.97 13.66 -1.81
CA PRO A 178 7.23 14.67 -2.55
C PRO A 178 5.88 14.11 -3.01
N PHE A 179 4.82 14.89 -2.83
CA PHE A 179 3.47 14.49 -3.23
C PHE A 179 3.38 14.47 -4.75
N ASP A 180 2.99 13.32 -5.30
CA ASP A 180 2.79 13.15 -6.72
C ASP A 180 1.29 13.01 -7.02
N GLU A 181 0.72 14.05 -7.64
CA GLU A 181 -0.71 14.07 -8.00
C GLU A 181 -1.09 13.04 -9.06
N ARG A 182 -0.11 12.52 -9.83
CA ARG A 182 -0.35 11.47 -10.82
C ARG A 182 -0.73 10.15 -10.15
N MET A 183 -0.21 9.88 -8.95
CA MET A 183 -0.39 8.64 -8.18
C MET A 183 -1.81 8.51 -7.60
N SER A 184 -2.80 8.48 -8.47
CA SER A 184 -4.20 8.25 -8.15
C SER A 184 -4.51 6.76 -8.19
N SER A 185 -5.20 6.26 -7.18
CA SER A 185 -5.43 4.81 -7.02
C SER A 185 -6.40 4.19 -8.03
N ASP A 186 -7.04 4.98 -8.91
CA ASP A 186 -7.78 4.46 -10.07
C ASP A 186 -6.86 4.03 -11.22
N GLN A 187 -5.56 4.36 -11.12
CA GLN A 187 -4.49 3.94 -12.02
C GLN A 187 -3.55 2.92 -11.36
N GLU A 188 -3.87 2.47 -10.15
CA GLU A 188 -3.10 1.47 -9.41
C GLU A 188 -3.62 0.04 -9.70
N TYR A 189 -2.69 -0.92 -9.72
CA TYR A 189 -2.97 -2.35 -9.89
C TYR A 189 -2.23 -3.14 -8.84
N ARG A 190 -2.89 -4.18 -8.31
CA ARG A 190 -2.29 -5.15 -7.40
C ARG A 190 -1.89 -6.39 -8.17
N VAL A 191 -0.64 -6.81 -7.98
CA VAL A 191 -0.02 -7.94 -8.66
C VAL A 191 0.29 -9.03 -7.64
N PHE A 192 0.04 -10.28 -8.02
CA PHE A 192 0.15 -11.43 -7.13
C PHE A 192 1.24 -12.38 -7.60
N CYS A 193 2.25 -12.61 -6.75
CA CYS A 193 3.34 -13.55 -6.96
C CYS A 193 3.28 -14.63 -5.87
N PRO A 194 2.83 -15.86 -6.19
CA PRO A 194 2.72 -16.93 -5.20
C PRO A 194 4.09 -17.37 -4.65
N PRO A 195 4.13 -18.28 -3.66
CA PRO A 195 5.34 -18.96 -3.24
C PRO A 195 6.24 -19.36 -4.41
N GLY A 196 7.52 -19.08 -4.27
CA GLY A 196 8.54 -19.08 -5.33
C GLY A 196 8.78 -17.70 -5.95
N GLY A 197 7.83 -16.76 -5.89
CA GLY A 197 7.97 -15.33 -6.24
C GLY A 197 8.32 -14.98 -7.69
N ARG A 198 8.77 -15.95 -8.48
CA ARG A 198 9.35 -15.78 -9.83
C ARG A 198 8.33 -15.71 -10.95
N ARG A 199 7.03 -15.86 -10.65
CA ARG A 199 5.95 -15.72 -11.63
C ARG A 199 4.84 -14.84 -11.08
N ILE A 200 4.18 -14.13 -11.98
CA ILE A 200 2.93 -13.44 -11.70
C ILE A 200 1.79 -14.38 -12.06
N THR A 201 0.85 -14.59 -11.15
CA THR A 201 -0.35 -15.43 -11.39
C THR A 201 -1.59 -14.60 -11.63
N ALA A 202 -1.67 -13.41 -11.06
CA ALA A 202 -2.84 -12.57 -11.16
C ALA A 202 -2.51 -11.08 -11.09
N VAL A 203 -3.36 -10.29 -11.72
CA VAL A 203 -3.39 -8.82 -11.64
C VAL A 203 -4.83 -8.38 -11.41
N SER A 204 -5.04 -7.44 -10.50
CA SER A 204 -6.34 -6.79 -10.28
C SER A 204 -6.18 -5.28 -10.37
N GLN A 205 -7.17 -4.56 -10.91
CA GLN A 205 -7.28 -3.14 -10.59
C GLN A 205 -7.37 -2.97 -9.07
N TYR A 206 -6.70 -1.95 -8.52
CA TYR A 206 -6.62 -1.76 -7.07
C TYR A 206 -7.94 -1.24 -6.49
N GLN A 207 -8.53 -0.21 -7.10
CA GLN A 207 -9.87 0.31 -6.76
C GLN A 207 -10.96 -0.66 -7.24
N TRP A 208 -11.07 -1.82 -6.58
CA TRP A 208 -12.06 -2.86 -6.90
C TRP A 208 -13.51 -2.38 -6.79
N HIS A 209 -13.78 -1.34 -6.01
CA HIS A 209 -15.12 -0.79 -5.75
C HIS A 209 -15.58 0.25 -6.79
N LYS A 210 -14.83 0.45 -7.88
CA LYS A 210 -15.18 1.36 -8.98
C LYS A 210 -15.03 0.67 -10.34
N GLY A 211 -15.65 1.24 -11.37
CA GLY A 211 -15.37 0.84 -12.74
C GLY A 211 -13.91 1.10 -13.11
N TRP A 212 -13.36 0.23 -13.95
CA TRP A 212 -12.01 0.38 -14.48
C TRP A 212 -11.90 1.65 -15.31
N ARG A 213 -10.79 2.37 -15.19
CA ARG A 213 -10.54 3.63 -15.93
C ARG A 213 -10.69 3.50 -17.45
N TYR A 214 -10.44 2.31 -17.99
CA TYR A 214 -10.59 1.99 -19.42
C TYR A 214 -11.84 1.16 -19.72
N GLY A 215 -12.75 0.97 -18.77
CA GLY A 215 -13.95 0.12 -18.89
C GLY A 215 -14.87 0.55 -20.03
N ASP A 216 -15.08 1.85 -20.22
CA ASP A 216 -15.96 2.40 -21.28
C ASP A 216 -15.36 2.31 -22.71
N ARG A 217 -14.14 1.80 -22.85
CA ARG A 217 -13.48 1.67 -24.16
C ARG A 217 -13.94 0.42 -24.90
N HIS A 218 -13.75 0.44 -26.22
CA HIS A 218 -13.97 -0.74 -27.06
C HIS A 218 -13.09 -1.91 -26.60
N ILE A 219 -13.57 -3.14 -26.76
CA ILE A 219 -12.91 -4.36 -26.25
C ILE A 219 -11.44 -4.49 -26.70
N ASP A 220 -11.12 -4.09 -27.93
CA ASP A 220 -9.75 -4.17 -28.45
C ASP A 220 -8.82 -3.19 -27.73
N LEU A 221 -9.27 -1.97 -27.46
CA LEU A 221 -8.51 -0.98 -26.68
C LEU A 221 -8.35 -1.42 -25.23
N ARG A 222 -9.35 -2.10 -24.65
CA ARG A 222 -9.25 -2.68 -23.31
C ARG A 222 -8.15 -3.74 -23.24
N LYS A 223 -8.12 -4.65 -24.21
CA LYS A 223 -7.06 -5.68 -24.31
C LYS A 223 -5.69 -5.05 -24.55
N GLU A 224 -5.60 -4.08 -25.45
CA GLU A 224 -4.36 -3.33 -25.70
C GLU A 224 -3.85 -2.70 -24.40
N LYS A 225 -4.69 -1.94 -23.69
CA LYS A 225 -4.28 -1.30 -22.43
C LYS A 225 -3.91 -2.31 -21.35
N ALA A 226 -4.66 -3.40 -21.21
CA ALA A 226 -4.29 -4.47 -20.28
C ALA A 226 -2.92 -5.09 -20.61
N ASN A 227 -2.59 -5.28 -21.89
CA ASN A 227 -1.27 -5.76 -22.33
C ASN A 227 -0.15 -4.75 -22.07
N THR A 228 -0.40 -3.45 -22.30
CA THR A 228 0.57 -2.38 -21.99
C THR A 228 0.87 -2.33 -20.49
N ILE A 229 -0.18 -2.33 -19.66
CA ILE A 229 -0.05 -2.35 -18.19
C ILE A 229 0.71 -3.61 -17.75
N LEU A 230 0.36 -4.78 -18.30
CA LEU A 230 1.03 -6.03 -17.95
C LEU A 230 2.52 -6.02 -18.34
N SER A 231 2.87 -5.40 -19.47
CA SER A 231 4.27 -5.26 -19.90
C SER A 231 5.06 -4.38 -18.93
N GLY A 232 4.47 -3.27 -18.46
CA GLY A 232 5.06 -2.43 -17.40
C GLY A 232 5.18 -3.16 -16.07
N ILE A 233 4.16 -3.91 -15.66
CA ILE A 233 4.19 -4.78 -14.47
C ILE A 233 5.34 -5.79 -14.56
N ALA A 234 5.54 -6.42 -15.72
CA ALA A 234 6.61 -7.39 -15.92
C ALA A 234 7.99 -6.75 -15.80
N ALA A 235 8.15 -5.50 -16.26
CA ALA A 235 9.38 -4.74 -16.06
C ALA A 235 9.64 -4.44 -14.58
N VAL A 236 8.62 -4.00 -13.83
CA VAL A 236 8.73 -3.77 -12.38
C VAL A 236 9.06 -5.07 -11.63
N HIS A 237 8.38 -6.18 -11.96
CA HIS A 237 8.64 -7.49 -11.36
C HIS A 237 10.08 -7.95 -11.62
N LYS A 238 10.58 -7.74 -12.84
CA LYS A 238 11.98 -8.00 -13.17
C LYS A 238 12.94 -7.20 -12.29
N CYS A 239 12.70 -5.90 -12.11
CA CYS A 239 13.53 -5.07 -11.23
C CYS A 239 13.49 -5.54 -9.77
N ILE A 240 12.32 -5.98 -9.27
CA ILE A 240 12.20 -6.60 -7.95
C ILE A 240 13.11 -7.83 -7.86
N LEU A 241 13.04 -8.74 -8.85
CA LEU A 241 13.83 -9.97 -8.85
C LEU A 241 15.34 -9.71 -9.00
N GLU A 242 15.74 -8.69 -9.74
CA GLU A 242 17.15 -8.29 -9.91
C GLU A 242 17.76 -7.66 -8.65
N ASP A 243 16.93 -7.07 -7.78
CA ASP A 243 17.34 -6.47 -6.50
C ASP A 243 17.39 -7.47 -5.34
N LEU A 244 16.92 -8.71 -5.54
CA LEU A 244 16.99 -9.75 -4.52
C LEU A 244 18.42 -10.23 -4.32
N ASP A 245 18.83 -10.36 -3.07
CA ASP A 245 20.07 -11.01 -2.66
C ASP A 245 19.75 -12.47 -2.25
N GLU A 246 20.26 -13.44 -3.02
CA GLU A 246 20.04 -14.86 -2.72
C GLU A 246 20.74 -15.31 -1.43
N GLU A 247 21.63 -14.51 -0.83
CA GLU A 247 22.23 -14.78 0.47
C GLU A 247 21.47 -14.14 1.64
N ASP A 248 20.62 -13.14 1.40
CA ASP A 248 19.82 -12.47 2.42
C ASP A 248 18.62 -13.32 2.87
N GLU A 249 18.47 -13.51 4.18
CA GLU A 249 17.43 -14.37 4.75
C GLU A 249 16.01 -13.80 4.59
N LEU A 250 15.86 -12.47 4.56
CA LEU A 250 14.56 -11.85 4.33
C LEU A 250 14.14 -11.99 2.86
N ASP A 251 15.07 -11.85 1.93
CA ASP A 251 14.81 -12.04 0.50
C ASP A 251 14.50 -13.51 0.17
N LYS A 252 15.20 -14.48 0.79
CA LYS A 252 14.81 -15.90 0.75
C LYS A 252 13.40 -16.12 1.29
N LEU A 253 13.09 -15.53 2.44
CA LEU A 253 11.77 -15.65 3.07
C LEU A 253 10.67 -15.04 2.20
N LEU A 254 10.92 -13.89 1.55
CA LEU A 254 10.01 -13.26 0.58
C LEU A 254 9.65 -14.25 -0.53
N LEU A 255 10.64 -14.88 -1.16
CA LEU A 255 10.43 -15.85 -2.22
C LEU A 255 9.70 -17.09 -1.69
N GLN A 256 10.05 -17.59 -0.52
CA GLN A 256 9.43 -18.77 0.08
C GLN A 256 7.92 -18.56 0.34
N GLN A 257 7.53 -17.41 0.89
CA GLN A 257 6.14 -17.13 1.23
C GLN A 257 5.33 -16.54 0.06
N GLY A 258 6.00 -16.01 -0.97
CA GLY A 258 5.41 -15.21 -2.02
C GLY A 258 5.21 -13.75 -1.60
N PHE A 259 4.82 -12.90 -2.54
CA PHE A 259 4.54 -11.48 -2.26
C PHE A 259 3.48 -10.95 -3.23
N SER A 260 2.81 -9.88 -2.82
CA SER A 260 2.06 -9.04 -3.75
C SER A 260 2.74 -7.67 -3.83
N PHE A 261 2.54 -6.97 -4.93
CA PHE A 261 3.04 -5.62 -5.09
C PHE A 261 2.04 -4.75 -5.82
N ASP A 262 1.99 -3.48 -5.44
CA ASP A 262 1.13 -2.49 -6.05
C ASP A 262 1.95 -1.67 -7.03
N VAL A 263 1.42 -1.48 -8.24
CA VAL A 263 2.01 -0.61 -9.26
C VAL A 263 1.07 0.52 -9.60
N PHE A 264 1.64 1.68 -9.87
CA PHE A 264 0.96 2.81 -10.49
C PHE A 264 1.25 2.79 -11.99
N PHE A 265 0.22 2.84 -12.83
CA PHE A 265 0.38 2.98 -14.28
C PHE A 265 0.17 4.44 -14.70
N ASP A 266 1.23 5.08 -15.19
CA ASP A 266 1.13 6.43 -15.73
C ASP A 266 0.61 6.39 -17.16
N ALA A 267 -0.64 6.83 -17.35
CA ALA A 267 -1.26 6.88 -18.66
C ALA A 267 -0.56 7.83 -19.66
N GLY A 268 0.22 8.81 -19.18
CA GLY A 268 0.94 9.76 -20.02
C GLY A 268 2.25 9.19 -20.58
N THR A 269 2.97 8.41 -19.79
CA THR A 269 4.25 7.78 -20.20
C THR A 269 4.12 6.31 -20.58
N GLU A 270 2.96 5.70 -20.30
CA GLU A 270 2.69 4.27 -20.42
C GLU A 270 3.67 3.38 -19.64
N ALA A 271 4.25 3.91 -18.56
CA ALA A 271 5.16 3.19 -17.67
C ALA A 271 4.46 2.78 -16.37
N CYS A 272 4.96 1.71 -15.74
CA CYS A 272 4.58 1.33 -14.40
C CYS A 272 5.65 1.76 -13.38
N GLU A 273 5.21 2.32 -12.27
CA GLU A 273 6.05 2.68 -11.14
C GLU A 273 5.67 1.80 -9.93
N LEU A 274 6.66 1.29 -9.18
CA LEU A 274 6.41 0.50 -7.98
C LEU A 274 5.89 1.38 -6.84
N VAL A 275 4.78 1.00 -6.22
CA VAL A 275 4.18 1.73 -5.09
C VAL A 275 4.64 1.14 -3.76
N GLU A 276 4.43 -0.17 -3.58
CA GLU A 276 4.79 -0.92 -2.38
C GLU A 276 4.76 -2.43 -2.62
N LEU A 277 5.38 -3.20 -1.73
CA LEU A 277 5.18 -4.64 -1.59
C LEU A 277 4.28 -4.92 -0.38
N ASN A 278 3.56 -6.03 -0.42
CA ASN A 278 2.67 -6.52 0.62
C ASN A 278 2.83 -8.04 0.81
N GLY A 279 2.50 -8.54 2.00
CA GLY A 279 2.53 -9.97 2.28
C GLY A 279 1.53 -10.75 1.43
N PHE A 280 1.95 -11.89 0.87
CA PHE A 280 1.09 -12.74 0.05
C PHE A 280 0.31 -13.75 0.89
N GLY A 281 -0.97 -13.91 0.54
CA GLY A 281 -1.74 -15.09 0.90
C GLY A 281 -3.00 -14.81 1.70
N VAL A 282 -3.84 -15.84 1.81
CA VAL A 282 -5.17 -15.80 2.41
C VAL A 282 -5.19 -15.29 3.87
N ARG A 283 -4.12 -15.58 4.62
CA ARG A 283 -3.96 -15.17 6.03
C ARG A 283 -3.16 -13.88 6.20
N SER A 284 -2.76 -13.23 5.10
CA SER A 284 -2.05 -11.97 5.13
C SER A 284 -3.02 -10.79 5.30
N SER A 285 -2.45 -9.62 5.60
CA SER A 285 -3.18 -8.36 5.67
C SER A 285 -3.56 -7.78 4.30
N CYS A 286 -3.02 -8.36 3.22
CA CYS A 286 -3.20 -7.87 1.86
C CYS A 286 -4.62 -8.16 1.36
N GLY A 287 -5.36 -7.10 1.05
CA GLY A 287 -6.64 -7.21 0.32
C GLY A 287 -6.47 -7.86 -1.06
N SER A 288 -7.40 -8.72 -1.45
CA SER A 288 -7.39 -9.42 -2.74
C SER A 288 -7.99 -8.64 -3.93
N CYS A 289 -8.41 -7.38 -3.74
CA CYS A 289 -9.05 -6.54 -4.77
C CYS A 289 -10.23 -7.24 -5.49
N LEU A 290 -10.21 -7.46 -6.82
CA LEU A 290 -11.30 -8.18 -7.54
C LEU A 290 -11.20 -9.72 -7.43
N PHE A 291 -10.29 -10.22 -6.61
CA PHE A 291 -10.22 -11.63 -6.24
C PHE A 291 -10.75 -11.85 -4.84
N GLN A 292 -10.88 -13.13 -4.48
CA GLN A 292 -11.22 -13.64 -3.18
C GLN A 292 -10.20 -14.74 -2.83
N TRP A 293 -9.51 -14.63 -1.69
CA TRP A 293 -8.34 -15.46 -1.41
C TRP A 293 -8.60 -16.98 -1.33
N VAL A 294 -9.77 -17.40 -0.86
CA VAL A 294 -10.20 -18.80 -0.69
C VAL A 294 -10.81 -19.35 -1.99
N LYS A 295 -11.75 -18.62 -2.59
CA LYS A 295 -12.48 -19.01 -3.81
C LYS A 295 -11.57 -18.99 -5.04
N ASP A 296 -10.71 -17.99 -5.16
CA ASP A 296 -9.75 -17.86 -6.25
C ASP A 296 -8.37 -18.43 -5.90
N ARG A 297 -8.28 -19.25 -4.84
CA ARG A 297 -7.03 -19.79 -4.34
C ARG A 297 -6.23 -20.51 -5.43
N GLU A 298 -6.90 -21.32 -6.25
CA GLU A 298 -6.27 -22.04 -7.35
C GLU A 298 -5.58 -21.09 -8.35
N GLN A 299 -6.22 -19.96 -8.69
CA GLN A 299 -5.61 -18.95 -9.56
C GLN A 299 -4.47 -18.23 -8.85
N LEU A 300 -4.69 -17.73 -7.63
CA LEU A 300 -3.73 -16.88 -6.91
C LEU A 300 -2.45 -17.64 -6.55
N TYR A 301 -2.58 -18.88 -6.07
CA TYR A 301 -1.45 -19.77 -5.74
C TYR A 301 -0.89 -20.49 -6.98
N GLY A 302 -1.50 -20.24 -8.14
CA GLY A 302 -1.04 -20.66 -9.45
C GLY A 302 -1.10 -22.16 -9.69
N GLY A 303 -2.18 -22.79 -9.26
CA GLY A 303 -2.63 -24.07 -9.79
C GLY A 303 -3.02 -23.98 -11.29
N THR A 304 -3.25 -22.76 -11.79
CA THR A 304 -3.41 -22.49 -13.22
C THR A 304 -2.10 -22.00 -13.86
N ASN A 305 -1.93 -22.29 -15.16
CA ASN A 305 -0.76 -21.86 -15.95
C ASN A 305 -0.97 -20.50 -16.64
N GLU A 306 -2.21 -19.98 -16.66
CA GLU A 306 -2.52 -18.71 -17.30
C GLU A 306 -2.65 -17.59 -16.26
N LEU A 307 -1.99 -16.46 -16.52
CA LEU A 307 -2.16 -15.23 -15.75
C LEU A 307 -3.56 -14.65 -15.99
N GLU A 308 -4.28 -14.36 -14.91
CA GLU A 308 -5.59 -13.70 -14.95
C GLU A 308 -5.50 -12.22 -14.57
N PHE A 309 -6.00 -11.35 -15.43
CA PHE A 309 -6.11 -9.90 -15.19
C PHE A 309 -7.59 -9.56 -14.96
N ARG A 310 -7.97 -9.15 -13.75
CA ARG A 310 -9.34 -8.76 -13.42
C ARG A 310 -9.55 -7.25 -13.39
N VAL A 311 -10.62 -6.81 -14.06
CA VAL A 311 -11.10 -5.43 -14.10
C VAL A 311 -12.62 -5.40 -13.94
N ALA A 312 -13.17 -4.33 -13.38
CA ALA A 312 -14.61 -4.15 -13.23
C ALA A 312 -15.14 -3.22 -14.34
N ILE A 313 -16.21 -3.63 -15.03
CA ILE A 313 -16.81 -2.88 -16.15
C ILE A 313 -18.32 -2.78 -15.96
#